data_AF-A0A0A2L7K7-F1
#
_entry.id   AF-A0A0A2L7K7-F1
#
_cell.length_a   1.000
_cell.length_b   1.000
_cell.length_c   1.000
_cell.angle_alpha   90.00
_cell.angle_beta   90.00
_cell.angle_gamma   90.00
#
_symmetry.space_group_name_H-M   'P 1'
#
loop_
_entity.id
_entity.type
_entity.pdbx_description
1 polymer ?
#
loop_
_entity_poly.entity_id
_entity_poly.type
_entity_poly.pdbx_seq_one_letter_code
_entity_poly.pdbx_strand_id
1 'polypeptide(L)'
;MPTNVHKILMLHGHGQSADIFKPKTRYLREVFRTLSNEIEFEFRYLSGVLPAYPDDKDITDKKVWGYGEPENDKINGLERSIQHILDTLDQNGPFSGIIGFSSGAAMTAIVTSMLEKRNANPTSDWSQRRHPQLLFAISLSGFKLENTCYKDFYSPKIVTPMLHAVGELDSTVSPEQTRSLAQQCSFPWLYNFFGGHYVPQYKEFLSFSQSLASFLREVLGLAEVVQEAWEDIDIVDAKLKPKE
;
A
#
# COMPACT_ATOMS: atom_id res chain seq x y z
N MET A 1 1.02 28.03 1.23
CA MET A 1 0.07 26.91 1.40
C MET A 1 0.40 25.90 0.31
N PRO A 2 0.62 24.61 0.62
CA PRO A 2 0.75 23.58 -0.40
C PRO A 2 -0.49 23.63 -1.31
N THR A 3 -0.29 23.61 -2.62
CA THR A 3 -1.37 23.81 -3.59
C THR A 3 -2.08 22.51 -3.96
N ASN A 4 -1.58 21.35 -3.51
CA ASN A 4 -2.13 20.04 -3.85
C ASN A 4 -2.03 19.07 -2.65
N VAL A 5 -3.18 18.62 -2.14
CA VAL A 5 -3.27 17.66 -1.02
C VAL A 5 -3.68 16.29 -1.56
N HIS A 6 -2.84 15.28 -1.38
CA HIS A 6 -3.13 13.89 -1.75
C HIS A 6 -3.60 13.09 -0.53
N LYS A 7 -4.86 12.63 -0.56
CA LYS A 7 -5.41 11.76 0.49
C LYS A 7 -5.08 10.30 0.22
N ILE A 8 -4.61 9.60 1.24
CA ILE A 8 -4.20 8.20 1.19
C ILE A 8 -5.05 7.38 2.16
N LEU A 9 -5.75 6.37 1.65
CA LEU A 9 -6.52 5.43 2.46
C LEU A 9 -5.63 4.28 2.94
N MET A 10 -5.65 3.98 4.23
CA MET A 10 -4.77 2.99 4.88
C MET A 10 -5.59 1.83 5.45
N LEU A 11 -5.32 0.61 4.99
CA LEU A 11 -6.02 -0.63 5.37
C LEU A 11 -5.10 -1.57 6.17
N HIS A 12 -5.52 -1.93 7.38
CA HIS A 12 -4.74 -2.78 8.29
C HIS A 12 -4.78 -4.27 7.91
N GLY A 13 -3.90 -5.08 8.52
CA GLY A 13 -3.88 -6.54 8.36
C GLY A 13 -4.82 -7.29 9.31
N HIS A 14 -4.87 -8.61 9.21
CA HIS A 14 -5.74 -9.46 10.04
C HIS A 14 -5.50 -9.23 11.55
N GLY A 15 -6.57 -9.16 12.34
CA GLY A 15 -6.47 -9.01 13.80
C GLY A 15 -5.93 -7.66 14.27
N GLN A 16 -6.03 -6.62 13.44
CA GLN A 16 -5.58 -5.25 13.74
C GLN A 16 -6.74 -4.25 13.60
N SER A 17 -6.44 -2.98 13.75
CA SER A 17 -7.33 -1.84 13.50
C SER A 17 -6.55 -0.66 12.97
N ALA A 18 -7.25 0.41 12.61
CA ALA A 18 -6.68 1.71 12.27
C ALA A 18 -5.62 2.16 13.31
N ASP A 19 -5.96 2.09 14.60
CA ASP A 19 -5.10 2.57 15.69
C ASP A 19 -3.86 1.69 15.90
N ILE A 20 -3.99 0.37 15.71
CA ILE A 20 -2.86 -0.57 15.76
C ILE A 20 -1.95 -0.41 14.54
N PHE A 21 -2.51 -0.12 13.37
CA PHE A 21 -1.77 -0.03 12.11
C PHE A 21 -1.03 1.30 11.93
N LYS A 22 -1.60 2.39 12.43
CA LYS A 22 -1.01 3.74 12.35
C LYS A 22 0.43 3.84 12.88
N PRO A 23 0.82 3.33 14.06
CA PRO A 23 2.22 3.39 14.49
C PRO A 23 3.15 2.56 13.60
N LYS A 24 2.70 1.41 13.06
CA LYS A 24 3.51 0.50 12.22
C LYS A 24 3.93 1.11 10.88
N THR A 25 3.21 2.13 10.42
CA THR A 25 3.42 2.80 9.14
C THR A 25 4.18 4.13 9.28
N ARG A 26 4.82 4.39 10.43
CA ARG A 26 5.57 5.63 10.69
C ARG A 26 6.62 5.93 9.60
N TYR A 27 7.49 4.96 9.32
CA TYR A 27 8.58 5.12 8.35
C TYR A 27 8.05 5.29 6.93
N LEU A 28 7.02 4.52 6.55
CA LEU A 28 6.31 4.72 5.29
C LEU A 28 5.82 6.15 5.15
N ARG A 29 5.11 6.70 6.15
CA ARG A 29 4.62 8.09 6.10
C ARG A 29 5.74 9.12 6.03
N GLU A 30 6.92 8.81 6.56
CA GLU A 30 8.06 9.72 6.47
C GLU A 30 8.49 9.94 5.03
N VAL A 31 8.53 8.88 4.22
CA VAL A 31 8.87 8.96 2.78
C VAL A 31 7.92 9.89 2.03
N PHE A 32 6.62 9.78 2.31
CA PHE A 32 5.62 10.68 1.73
C PHE A 32 5.84 12.14 2.15
N ARG A 33 6.11 12.39 3.44
CA ARG A 33 6.32 13.76 3.96
C ARG A 33 7.57 14.43 3.38
N THR A 34 8.61 13.66 3.10
CA THR A 34 9.87 14.18 2.54
C THR A 34 9.93 14.11 1.01
N LEU A 35 8.85 13.65 0.35
CA LEU A 35 8.82 13.48 -1.10
C LEU A 35 8.91 14.81 -1.86
N SER A 36 8.18 15.83 -1.41
CA SER A 36 8.16 17.15 -2.02
C SER A 36 7.69 18.19 -1.01
N ASN A 37 8.27 19.39 -1.06
CA ASN A 37 7.82 20.53 -0.25
C ASN A 37 6.52 21.17 -0.77
N GLU A 38 6.09 20.80 -1.99
CA GLU A 38 4.92 21.38 -2.66
C GLU A 38 3.65 20.54 -2.49
N ILE A 39 3.82 19.27 -2.10
CA ILE A 39 2.73 18.32 -1.92
C ILE A 39 2.50 18.05 -0.44
N GLU A 40 1.24 18.05 -0.03
CA GLU A 40 0.83 17.56 1.27
C GLU A 40 0.16 16.18 1.15
N PHE A 41 0.42 15.30 2.11
CA PHE A 41 -0.21 13.99 2.20
C PHE A 41 -1.03 13.84 3.47
N GLU A 42 -2.32 13.53 3.32
CA GLU A 42 -3.23 13.22 4.42
C GLU A 42 -3.49 11.70 4.46
N PHE A 43 -3.32 11.08 5.63
CA PHE A 43 -3.52 9.63 5.79
C PHE A 43 -4.77 9.33 6.59
N ARG A 44 -5.73 8.63 5.98
CA ARG A 44 -6.93 8.15 6.67
C ARG A 44 -6.84 6.66 6.92
N TYR A 45 -6.84 6.26 8.19
CA TYR A 45 -6.82 4.86 8.59
C TYR A 45 -8.23 4.35 8.78
N LEU A 46 -8.54 3.21 8.18
CA LEU A 46 -9.85 2.59 8.25
C LEU A 46 -9.77 1.23 8.95
N SER A 47 -10.63 1.04 9.95
CA SER A 47 -10.80 -0.25 10.64
C SER A 47 -11.83 -1.11 9.90
N GLY A 48 -11.58 -2.42 9.83
CA GLY A 48 -12.55 -3.39 9.36
C GLY A 48 -13.81 -3.40 10.23
N VAL A 49 -14.92 -3.80 9.63
CA VAL A 49 -16.25 -3.80 10.29
C VAL A 49 -16.56 -5.12 11.02
N LEU A 50 -15.74 -6.14 10.80
CA LEU A 50 -15.93 -7.47 11.37
C LEU A 50 -14.96 -7.68 12.55
N PRO A 51 -15.42 -8.22 13.69
CA PRO A 51 -14.54 -8.53 14.83
C PRO A 51 -13.58 -9.67 14.48
N ALA A 52 -12.31 -9.58 14.87
CA ALA A 52 -11.38 -10.69 14.69
C ALA A 52 -11.74 -11.91 15.56
N TYR A 53 -12.33 -11.66 16.73
CA TYR A 53 -12.76 -12.69 17.69
C TYR A 53 -14.26 -12.51 17.95
N PRO A 54 -15.15 -13.08 17.12
CA PRO A 54 -16.60 -12.87 17.25
C PRO A 54 -17.19 -13.43 18.56
N ASP A 55 -16.54 -14.44 19.14
CA ASP A 55 -16.98 -15.09 20.38
C ASP A 55 -16.45 -14.40 21.65
N ASP A 56 -15.47 -13.50 21.51
CA ASP A 56 -14.87 -12.76 22.61
C ASP A 56 -15.34 -11.29 22.57
N LYS A 57 -16.30 -10.96 23.44
CA LYS A 57 -16.89 -9.62 23.48
C LYS A 57 -15.98 -8.57 24.11
N ASP A 58 -14.93 -8.99 24.80
CA ASP A 58 -14.01 -8.07 25.47
C ASP A 58 -12.97 -7.54 24.47
N ILE A 59 -12.63 -8.32 23.43
CA ILE A 59 -11.70 -7.91 22.36
C ILE A 59 -12.46 -7.20 21.23
N THR A 60 -12.65 -5.89 21.39
CA THR A 60 -13.40 -5.07 20.42
C THR A 60 -12.52 -4.34 19.40
N ASP A 61 -11.24 -4.16 19.70
CA ASP A 61 -10.29 -3.33 18.94
C ASP A 61 -9.63 -4.07 17.78
N LYS A 62 -9.68 -5.40 17.74
CA LYS A 62 -9.11 -6.22 16.65
C LYS A 62 -10.17 -6.57 15.63
N LYS A 63 -9.90 -6.25 14.36
CA LYS A 63 -10.83 -6.37 13.24
C LYS A 63 -10.25 -7.22 12.12
N VAL A 64 -11.14 -7.70 11.25
CA VAL A 64 -10.82 -8.40 10.01
C VAL A 64 -11.63 -7.83 8.85
N TRP A 65 -11.17 -8.11 7.63
CA TRP A 65 -11.89 -7.75 6.39
C TRP A 65 -12.82 -8.88 5.91
N GLY A 66 -12.69 -10.07 6.47
CA GLY A 66 -13.51 -11.24 6.18
C GLY A 66 -12.96 -12.48 6.88
N TYR A 67 -13.74 -13.55 6.90
CA TYR A 67 -13.37 -14.83 7.51
C TYR A 67 -13.22 -15.91 6.45
N GLY A 68 -12.15 -16.71 6.55
CA GLY A 68 -11.87 -17.83 5.64
C GLY A 68 -10.41 -17.84 5.19
N GLU A 69 -9.97 -18.99 4.72
CA GLU A 69 -8.63 -19.21 4.18
C GLU A 69 -8.52 -18.65 2.75
N PRO A 70 -7.61 -17.70 2.49
CA PRO A 70 -7.48 -17.04 1.18
C PRO A 70 -7.26 -17.98 -0.01
N GLU A 71 -6.69 -19.15 0.23
CA GLU A 71 -6.30 -20.11 -0.79
C GLU A 71 -7.47 -20.95 -1.32
N ASN A 72 -8.54 -21.12 -0.52
CA ASN A 72 -9.59 -22.08 -0.84
C ASN A 72 -11.01 -21.55 -0.60
N ASP A 73 -11.19 -20.72 0.44
CA ASP A 73 -12.53 -20.40 0.92
C ASP A 73 -13.19 -19.26 0.16
N LYS A 74 -14.52 -19.27 0.20
CA LYS A 74 -15.29 -18.05 0.03
C LYS A 74 -15.17 -17.25 1.33
N ILE A 75 -14.59 -16.07 1.25
CA ILE A 75 -14.36 -15.17 2.37
C ILE A 75 -15.70 -14.59 2.84
N ASN A 76 -16.16 -15.04 3.99
CA ASN A 76 -17.40 -14.59 4.59
C ASN A 76 -17.27 -13.13 5.07
N GLY A 77 -18.23 -12.28 4.68
CA GLY A 77 -18.29 -10.88 5.05
C GLY A 77 -17.43 -9.94 4.18
N LEU A 78 -16.80 -10.46 3.13
CA LEU A 78 -15.97 -9.69 2.21
C LEU A 78 -16.75 -8.54 1.57
N GLU A 79 -17.98 -8.80 1.11
CA GLU A 79 -18.83 -7.80 0.45
C GLU A 79 -19.15 -6.62 1.37
N ARG A 80 -19.36 -6.90 2.67
CA ARG A 80 -19.60 -5.86 3.69
C ARG A 80 -18.37 -4.98 3.88
N SER A 81 -17.18 -5.58 3.87
CA SER A 81 -15.91 -4.86 3.95
C SER A 81 -15.63 -4.03 2.69
N ILE A 82 -15.88 -4.58 1.50
CA ILE A 82 -15.78 -3.86 0.23
C ILE A 82 -16.71 -2.64 0.25
N GLN A 83 -17.97 -2.84 0.61
CA GLN A 83 -18.96 -1.76 0.75
C GLN A 83 -18.48 -0.66 1.69
N HIS A 84 -17.96 -1.04 2.86
CA HIS A 84 -17.45 -0.09 3.85
C HIS A 84 -16.27 0.76 3.32
N ILE A 85 -15.35 0.14 2.57
CA ILE A 85 -14.21 0.84 1.95
C ILE A 85 -14.70 1.78 0.86
N LEU A 86 -15.59 1.32 -0.02
CA LEU A 86 -16.15 2.13 -1.11
C LEU A 86 -16.98 3.32 -0.58
N ASP A 87 -17.77 3.12 0.47
CA ASP A 87 -18.48 4.20 1.16
C ASP A 87 -17.49 5.24 1.72
N THR A 88 -16.38 4.78 2.31
CA THR A 88 -15.34 5.67 2.81
C THR A 88 -14.70 6.48 1.69
N LEU A 89 -14.39 5.85 0.56
CA LEU A 89 -13.84 6.50 -0.63
C LEU A 89 -14.78 7.60 -1.14
N ASP A 90 -16.09 7.30 -1.28
CA ASP A 90 -17.09 8.26 -1.77
C ASP A 90 -17.34 9.42 -0.80
N GLN A 91 -17.31 9.16 0.52
CA GLN A 91 -17.65 10.16 1.54
C GLN A 91 -16.47 11.07 1.91
N ASN A 92 -15.25 10.55 1.85
CA ASN A 92 -14.05 11.24 2.37
C ASN A 92 -13.03 11.59 1.28
N GLY A 93 -13.28 11.17 0.04
CA GLY A 93 -12.41 11.39 -1.11
C GLY A 93 -12.41 12.83 -1.65
N PRO A 94 -11.79 13.04 -2.83
CA PRO A 94 -11.06 12.03 -3.58
C PRO A 94 -9.75 11.61 -2.87
N PHE A 95 -9.49 10.32 -2.87
CA PHE A 95 -8.24 9.68 -2.51
C PHE A 95 -7.40 9.51 -3.77
N SER A 96 -6.11 9.80 -3.63
CA SER A 96 -5.14 9.64 -4.70
C SER A 96 -4.53 8.25 -4.69
N GLY A 97 -4.42 7.62 -3.52
CA GLY A 97 -3.90 6.28 -3.40
C GLY A 97 -4.46 5.51 -2.22
N ILE A 98 -4.23 4.21 -2.25
CA ILE A 98 -4.63 3.27 -1.20
C ILE A 98 -3.44 2.39 -0.82
N ILE A 99 -3.26 2.14 0.48
CA ILE A 99 -2.14 1.36 1.01
C ILE A 99 -2.72 0.32 1.96
N GLY A 100 -2.38 -0.94 1.72
CA GLY A 100 -2.81 -2.05 2.57
C GLY A 100 -1.64 -2.86 3.10
N PHE A 101 -1.84 -3.49 4.26
CA PHE A 101 -0.94 -4.52 4.79
C PHE A 101 -1.67 -5.86 4.93
N SER A 102 -1.04 -6.97 4.53
CA SER A 102 -1.59 -8.33 4.68
C SER A 102 -3.00 -8.45 4.05
N SER A 103 -4.02 -8.86 4.81
CA SER A 103 -5.41 -8.87 4.32
C SER A 103 -5.91 -7.49 3.86
N GLY A 104 -5.42 -6.38 4.44
CA GLY A 104 -5.68 -5.03 3.93
C GLY A 104 -5.06 -4.78 2.56
N ALA A 105 -3.93 -5.42 2.23
CA ALA A 105 -3.33 -5.35 0.90
C ALA A 105 -4.12 -6.16 -0.15
N ALA A 106 -4.71 -7.29 0.25
CA ALA A 106 -5.68 -8.00 -0.59
C ALA A 106 -6.90 -7.12 -0.92
N MET A 107 -7.45 -6.43 0.09
CA MET A 107 -8.54 -5.45 -0.11
C MET A 107 -8.13 -4.28 -0.99
N THR A 108 -6.90 -3.77 -0.83
CA THR A 108 -6.33 -2.73 -1.70
C THR A 108 -6.40 -3.14 -3.17
N ALA A 109 -5.95 -4.35 -3.52
CA ALA A 109 -5.99 -4.81 -4.91
C ALA A 109 -7.43 -4.97 -5.43
N ILE A 110 -8.31 -5.58 -4.64
CA ILE A 110 -9.73 -5.79 -4.99
C ILE A 110 -10.43 -4.45 -5.26
N VAL A 111 -10.32 -3.50 -4.34
CA VAL A 111 -10.98 -2.19 -4.45
C VAL A 111 -10.41 -1.37 -5.60
N THR A 112 -9.09 -1.40 -5.80
CA THR A 112 -8.44 -0.73 -6.93
C THR A 112 -9.00 -1.25 -8.26
N SER A 113 -9.06 -2.57 -8.41
CA SER A 113 -9.65 -3.23 -9.59
C SER A 113 -11.12 -2.86 -9.82
N MET A 114 -11.92 -2.79 -8.74
CA MET A 114 -13.33 -2.39 -8.84
C MET A 114 -13.50 -0.95 -9.32
N LEU A 115 -12.66 -0.02 -8.86
CA LEU A 115 -12.69 1.38 -9.30
C LEU A 115 -12.32 1.52 -10.79
N GLU A 116 -11.39 0.71 -11.29
CA GLU A 116 -11.04 0.65 -12.71
C GLU A 116 -12.19 0.14 -13.58
N LYS A 117 -12.83 -0.95 -13.14
CA LYS A 117 -13.82 -1.71 -13.92
C LYS A 117 -15.23 -1.13 -13.86
N ARG A 118 -15.48 -0.07 -13.08
CA ARG A 118 -16.79 0.59 -12.94
C ARG A 118 -17.48 0.85 -14.28
N ASN A 119 -16.75 1.39 -15.25
CA ASN A 119 -17.33 1.79 -16.54
C ASN A 119 -17.58 0.58 -17.47
N ALA A 120 -16.95 -0.57 -17.20
CA ALA A 120 -17.09 -1.78 -18.01
C ALA A 120 -18.33 -2.61 -17.63
N ASN A 121 -18.92 -2.39 -16.44
CA ASN A 121 -20.07 -3.16 -15.98
C ASN A 121 -21.15 -2.28 -15.29
N PRO A 122 -21.89 -1.47 -16.06
CA PRO A 122 -22.80 -0.45 -15.55
C PRO A 122 -24.03 -1.00 -14.79
N THR A 123 -24.30 -2.30 -14.85
CA THR A 123 -25.46 -2.95 -14.22
C THR A 123 -25.20 -3.53 -12.83
N SER A 124 -23.96 -3.46 -12.32
CA SER A 124 -23.66 -3.87 -10.94
C SER A 124 -24.08 -2.77 -9.96
N ASP A 125 -24.53 -3.13 -8.74
CA ASP A 125 -24.89 -2.16 -7.68
C ASP A 125 -23.74 -1.18 -7.33
N TRP A 126 -22.51 -1.55 -7.71
CA TRP A 126 -21.29 -0.76 -7.54
C TRP A 126 -21.09 0.31 -8.62
N SER A 127 -21.95 0.41 -9.64
CA SER A 127 -21.81 1.39 -10.73
C SER A 127 -22.11 2.83 -10.28
N GLN A 128 -22.78 3.01 -9.14
CA GLN A 128 -23.15 4.33 -8.60
C GLN A 128 -22.01 5.04 -7.84
N ARG A 129 -20.83 4.42 -7.74
CA ARG A 129 -19.66 4.97 -7.02
C ARG A 129 -19.07 6.18 -7.72
N ARG A 130 -18.85 7.25 -6.95
CA ARG A 130 -18.44 8.58 -7.46
C ARG A 130 -16.93 8.78 -7.43
N HIS A 131 -16.22 8.00 -6.62
CA HIS A 131 -14.77 8.10 -6.53
C HIS A 131 -14.08 7.85 -7.89
N PRO A 132 -13.08 8.66 -8.30
CA PRO A 132 -12.29 8.40 -9.50
C PRO A 132 -11.40 7.16 -9.34
N GLN A 133 -10.74 6.74 -10.43
CA GLN A 133 -9.65 5.76 -10.31
C GLN A 133 -8.53 6.32 -9.43
N LEU A 134 -7.84 5.43 -8.73
CA LEU A 134 -6.68 5.79 -7.92
C LEU A 134 -5.47 6.03 -8.83
N LEU A 135 -4.61 6.97 -8.45
CA LEU A 135 -3.33 7.20 -9.14
C LEU A 135 -2.36 6.05 -8.88
N PHE A 136 -2.39 5.48 -7.68
CA PHE A 136 -1.54 4.36 -7.29
C PHE A 136 -2.13 3.53 -6.17
N ALA A 137 -1.60 2.31 -6.02
CA ALA A 137 -1.85 1.44 -4.89
C ALA A 137 -0.54 0.90 -4.31
N ILE A 138 -0.54 0.57 -3.01
CA ILE A 138 0.62 -0.06 -2.35
C ILE A 138 0.13 -1.27 -1.54
N SER A 139 0.72 -2.41 -1.84
CA SER A 139 0.46 -3.73 -1.24
C SER A 139 1.66 -4.17 -0.41
N LEU A 140 1.55 -4.11 0.93
CA LEU A 140 2.59 -4.54 1.85
C LEU A 140 2.30 -5.97 2.33
N SER A 141 3.10 -6.96 1.91
CA SER A 141 2.85 -8.40 2.17
C SER A 141 1.42 -8.84 1.81
N GLY A 142 0.95 -8.44 0.62
CA GLY A 142 -0.41 -8.76 0.16
C GLY A 142 -0.51 -10.08 -0.59
N PHE A 143 -1.73 -10.58 -0.73
CA PHE A 143 -2.03 -11.82 -1.47
C PHE A 143 -3.32 -11.62 -2.28
N LYS A 144 -3.53 -12.48 -3.27
CA LYS A 144 -4.82 -12.57 -3.98
C LYS A 144 -5.69 -13.65 -3.36
N LEU A 145 -7.00 -13.52 -3.49
CA LEU A 145 -7.93 -14.59 -3.12
C LEU A 145 -7.99 -15.60 -4.26
N GLU A 146 -7.70 -16.88 -3.99
CA GLU A 146 -7.52 -17.91 -5.01
C GLU A 146 -8.84 -18.61 -5.41
N ASN A 147 -9.88 -18.49 -4.58
CA ASN A 147 -11.18 -19.05 -4.93
C ASN A 147 -11.69 -18.48 -6.26
N THR A 148 -12.10 -19.36 -7.18
CA THR A 148 -12.53 -19.00 -8.54
C THR A 148 -13.63 -17.95 -8.61
N CYS A 149 -14.46 -17.79 -7.57
CA CYS A 149 -15.47 -16.73 -7.52
C CYS A 149 -14.88 -15.31 -7.48
N TYR A 150 -13.59 -15.16 -7.18
CA TYR A 150 -12.89 -13.87 -7.09
C TYR A 150 -12.06 -13.55 -8.34
N LYS A 151 -12.06 -14.43 -9.36
CA LYS A 151 -11.26 -14.26 -10.58
C LYS A 151 -11.49 -12.91 -11.26
N ASP A 152 -12.71 -12.41 -11.24
CA ASP A 152 -13.08 -11.15 -11.91
C ASP A 152 -12.47 -9.91 -11.23
N PHE A 153 -12.01 -10.02 -9.98
CA PHE A 153 -11.20 -8.96 -9.36
C PHE A 153 -9.80 -8.87 -9.98
N TYR A 154 -9.29 -9.93 -10.60
CA TYR A 154 -7.91 -9.96 -11.11
C TYR A 154 -7.84 -10.03 -12.65
N SER A 155 -8.98 -10.24 -13.32
CA SER A 155 -9.09 -10.27 -14.78
C SER A 155 -10.14 -9.27 -15.30
N PRO A 156 -9.81 -8.42 -16.30
CA PRO A 156 -8.45 -8.13 -16.79
C PRO A 156 -7.55 -7.63 -15.65
N LYS A 157 -6.23 -7.62 -15.91
CA LYS A 157 -5.21 -7.19 -14.96
C LYS A 157 -5.48 -5.79 -14.44
N ILE A 158 -5.11 -5.54 -13.19
CA ILE A 158 -5.19 -4.23 -12.53
C ILE A 158 -4.23 -3.26 -13.25
N VAL A 159 -4.75 -2.13 -13.72
CA VAL A 159 -3.97 -1.16 -14.52
C VAL A 159 -3.45 0.03 -13.71
N THR A 160 -3.99 0.30 -12.53
CA THR A 160 -3.41 1.28 -11.60
C THR A 160 -2.02 0.78 -11.18
N PRO A 161 -0.97 1.63 -11.29
CA PRO A 161 0.37 1.29 -10.81
C PRO A 161 0.37 0.84 -9.35
N MET A 162 1.01 -0.30 -9.07
CA MET A 162 0.97 -0.90 -7.74
C MET A 162 2.35 -1.32 -7.26
N LEU A 163 2.79 -0.78 -6.13
CA LEU A 163 3.98 -1.25 -5.43
C LEU A 163 3.65 -2.44 -4.55
N HIS A 164 4.44 -3.49 -4.63
CA HIS A 164 4.35 -4.68 -3.79
C HIS A 164 5.63 -4.82 -2.97
N ALA A 165 5.51 -4.72 -1.64
CA ALA A 165 6.61 -5.03 -0.74
C ALA A 165 6.58 -6.52 -0.39
N VAL A 166 7.66 -7.23 -0.70
CA VAL A 166 7.83 -8.68 -0.54
C VAL A 166 8.84 -8.93 0.58
N GLY A 167 8.39 -9.52 1.68
CA GLY A 167 9.29 -9.99 2.74
C GLY A 167 9.81 -11.39 2.41
N GLU A 168 11.10 -11.53 2.12
CA GLU A 168 11.69 -12.81 1.69
C GLU A 168 11.66 -13.91 2.76
N LEU A 169 11.39 -13.56 4.02
CA LEU A 169 11.27 -14.48 5.16
C LEU A 169 9.84 -14.53 5.71
N ASP A 170 8.85 -14.03 4.96
CA ASP A 170 7.46 -13.98 5.37
C ASP A 170 6.85 -15.39 5.33
N SER A 171 6.54 -15.94 6.51
CA SER A 171 5.91 -17.25 6.68
C SER A 171 4.39 -17.18 6.83
N THR A 172 3.81 -15.97 6.88
CA THR A 172 2.35 -15.77 6.98
C THR A 172 1.75 -15.56 5.60
N VAL A 173 2.39 -14.71 4.80
CA VAL A 173 2.08 -14.51 3.39
C VAL A 173 3.37 -14.76 2.63
N SER A 174 3.47 -15.88 1.94
CA SER A 174 4.72 -16.27 1.32
C SER A 174 5.16 -15.23 0.26
N PRO A 175 6.48 -15.12 -0.01
CA PRO A 175 6.98 -14.30 -1.10
C PRO A 175 6.27 -14.61 -2.43
N GLU A 176 5.98 -15.89 -2.69
CA GLU A 176 5.28 -16.37 -3.88
C GLU A 176 3.83 -15.88 -3.93
N GLN A 177 3.11 -15.83 -2.80
CA GLN A 177 1.76 -15.29 -2.74
C GLN A 177 1.75 -13.78 -3.06
N THR A 178 2.73 -13.04 -2.54
CA THR A 178 2.86 -11.60 -2.87
C THR A 178 3.18 -11.39 -4.34
N ARG A 179 4.10 -12.18 -4.91
CA ARG A 179 4.43 -12.13 -6.34
C ARG A 179 3.28 -12.59 -7.22
N SER A 180 2.48 -13.57 -6.79
CA SER A 180 1.27 -14.05 -7.48
C SER A 180 0.23 -12.95 -7.62
N LEU A 181 0.04 -12.13 -6.58
CA LEU A 181 -0.78 -10.92 -6.65
C LEU A 181 -0.19 -9.90 -7.63
N ALA A 182 1.11 -9.62 -7.54
CA ALA A 182 1.79 -8.67 -8.45
C ALA A 182 1.67 -9.06 -9.93
N GLN A 183 1.66 -10.36 -10.24
CA GLN A 183 1.44 -10.85 -11.61
C GLN A 183 0.05 -10.50 -12.18
N GLN A 184 -0.92 -10.16 -11.32
CA GLN A 184 -2.25 -9.70 -11.72
C GLN A 184 -2.30 -8.19 -12.01
N CYS A 185 -1.17 -7.47 -11.86
CA CYS A 185 -1.04 -6.06 -12.17
C CYS A 185 -0.34 -5.87 -13.53
N SER A 186 -0.74 -4.84 -14.28
CA SER A 186 -0.10 -4.47 -15.55
C SER A 186 1.19 -3.67 -15.32
N PHE A 187 1.26 -2.91 -14.23
CA PHE A 187 2.43 -2.11 -13.84
C PHE A 187 2.84 -2.42 -12.38
N PRO A 188 3.32 -3.64 -12.10
CA PRO A 188 3.80 -4.00 -10.77
C PRO A 188 5.19 -3.41 -10.49
N TRP A 189 5.35 -2.76 -9.34
CA TRP A 189 6.64 -2.34 -8.81
C TRP A 189 7.03 -3.24 -7.62
N LEU A 190 8.05 -4.07 -7.78
CA LEU A 190 8.46 -5.00 -6.73
C LEU A 190 9.56 -4.40 -5.84
N TYR A 191 9.33 -4.37 -4.53
CA TYR A 191 10.35 -4.10 -3.53
C TYR A 191 10.54 -5.35 -2.66
N ASN A 192 11.67 -6.04 -2.84
CA ASN A 192 12.02 -7.20 -2.02
C ASN A 192 12.90 -6.76 -0.85
N PHE A 193 12.62 -7.26 0.36
CA PHE A 193 13.45 -7.01 1.54
C PHE A 193 13.64 -8.28 2.36
N PHE A 194 14.78 -8.38 3.04
CA PHE A 194 15.12 -9.51 3.90
C PHE A 194 14.41 -9.41 5.25
N GLY A 195 13.10 -9.65 5.26
CA GLY A 195 12.24 -9.55 6.44
C GLY A 195 11.03 -10.48 6.37
N GLY A 196 10.35 -10.63 7.50
CA GLY A 196 9.12 -11.43 7.63
C GLY A 196 7.85 -10.60 7.42
N HIS A 197 6.77 -11.00 8.10
CA HIS A 197 5.44 -10.39 7.97
C HIS A 197 5.28 -9.05 8.69
N TYR A 198 5.92 -7.99 8.18
CA TYR A 198 5.81 -6.64 8.73
C TYR A 198 5.98 -5.54 7.69
N VAL A 199 5.52 -4.33 8.01
CA VAL A 199 5.76 -3.13 7.20
C VAL A 199 7.22 -2.71 7.35
N PRO A 200 8.02 -2.59 6.27
CA PRO A 200 9.44 -2.25 6.35
C PRO A 200 9.74 -1.11 7.32
N GLN A 201 10.75 -1.32 8.18
CA GLN A 201 11.09 -0.42 9.29
C GLN A 201 12.53 0.10 9.16
N TYR A 202 13.10 0.60 10.26
CA TYR A 202 14.38 1.32 10.29
C TYR A 202 15.55 0.59 9.62
N LYS A 203 15.70 -0.73 9.81
CA LYS A 203 16.85 -1.49 9.28
C LYS A 203 16.86 -1.53 7.75
N GLU A 204 15.68 -1.56 7.14
CA GLU A 204 15.45 -1.59 5.70
C GLU A 204 15.08 -0.20 5.16
N PHE A 205 15.05 0.82 6.02
CA PHE A 205 14.45 2.12 5.70
C PHE A 205 15.11 2.79 4.50
N LEU A 206 16.44 2.70 4.36
CA LEU A 206 17.11 3.36 3.24
C LEU A 206 16.68 2.78 1.89
N SER A 207 16.74 1.45 1.72
CA SER A 207 16.33 0.82 0.45
C SER A 207 14.82 0.92 0.23
N PHE A 208 14.02 0.80 1.28
CA PHE A 208 12.57 0.95 1.20
C PHE A 208 12.19 2.38 0.81
N SER A 209 12.78 3.38 1.47
CA SER A 209 12.50 4.80 1.19
C SER A 209 12.91 5.19 -0.22
N GLN A 210 14.06 4.73 -0.71
CA GLN A 210 14.48 4.98 -2.09
C GLN A 210 13.50 4.36 -3.09
N SER A 211 13.12 3.09 -2.91
CA SER A 211 12.19 2.40 -3.81
C SER A 211 10.80 3.04 -3.79
N LEU A 212 10.27 3.32 -2.59
CA LEU A 212 8.96 3.96 -2.42
C LEU A 212 8.97 5.39 -2.95
N ALA A 213 10.01 6.18 -2.70
CA ALA A 213 10.12 7.53 -3.24
C ALA A 213 10.16 7.53 -4.77
N SER A 214 10.95 6.64 -5.38
CA SER A 214 11.03 6.51 -6.85
C SER A 214 9.67 6.18 -7.45
N PHE A 215 8.99 5.17 -6.89
CA PHE A 215 7.63 4.82 -7.29
C PHE A 215 6.65 6.01 -7.17
N LEU A 216 6.66 6.70 -6.03
CA LEU A 216 5.77 7.84 -5.80
C LEU A 216 6.08 9.01 -6.74
N ARG A 217 7.35 9.27 -7.07
CA ARG A 217 7.72 10.30 -8.04
C ARG A 217 7.17 9.99 -9.41
N GLU A 218 7.32 8.74 -9.86
CA GLU A 218 6.80 8.32 -11.16
C GLU A 218 5.28 8.48 -11.26
N VAL A 219 4.52 7.93 -10.30
CA VAL A 219 3.05 7.94 -10.36
C VAL A 219 2.42 9.31 -10.08
N LEU A 220 3.16 10.23 -9.45
CA LEU A 220 2.74 11.61 -9.20
C LEU A 220 3.32 12.61 -10.21
N GLY A 221 4.13 12.17 -11.18
CA GLY A 221 4.74 13.03 -12.18
C GLY A 221 5.74 14.04 -11.61
N LEU A 222 6.46 13.67 -10.56
CA LEU A 222 7.48 14.52 -9.93
C LEU A 222 8.85 14.30 -10.57
N ALA A 223 9.63 15.37 -10.69
CA ALA A 223 11.00 15.28 -11.16
C ALA A 223 11.87 14.40 -10.24
N GLU A 224 12.76 13.61 -10.85
CA GLU A 224 13.85 12.92 -10.17
C GLU A 224 14.74 13.95 -9.45
N VAL A 225 15.06 13.67 -8.18
CA VAL A 225 16.06 14.47 -7.47
C VAL A 225 17.42 13.91 -7.87
N VAL A 226 18.11 14.62 -8.78
CA VAL A 226 19.52 14.34 -9.06
C VAL A 226 20.28 14.63 -7.76
N GLN A 227 20.74 13.59 -7.06
CA GLN A 227 21.77 13.77 -6.05
C GLN A 227 23.01 14.24 -6.78
N GLU A 228 23.37 15.52 -6.62
CA GLU A 228 24.72 15.99 -6.95
C GLU A 228 25.69 15.08 -6.18
N ALA A 229 26.44 14.27 -6.92
CA ALA A 229 27.58 13.56 -6.37
C ALA A 229 28.48 14.62 -5.73
N TRP A 230 28.84 14.41 -4.48
CA TRP A 230 29.87 15.20 -3.84
C TRP A 230 31.17 14.91 -4.59
N GLU A 231 31.48 15.72 -5.60
CA GLU A 231 32.80 15.74 -6.21
C GLU A 231 33.81 16.12 -5.11
N ASP A 232 34.85 15.31 -5.04
CA ASP A 232 35.92 15.27 -4.06
C ASP A 232 36.30 16.65 -3.47
N ILE A 233 36.18 16.78 -2.16
CA ILE A 233 36.93 17.79 -1.41
C ILE A 233 38.39 17.32 -1.44
N ASP A 234 39.18 17.86 -2.37
CA ASP A 234 40.63 17.77 -2.36
C ASP A 234 41.15 18.34 -1.02
N ILE A 235 41.65 17.44 -0.16
CA ILE A 235 42.44 17.83 1.01
C ILE A 235 43.82 18.24 0.50
N VAL A 236 43.97 19.50 0.10
CA VAL A 236 45.28 20.17 0.01
C VAL A 236 45.61 20.78 1.37
N ASP A 237 46.47 20.12 2.14
CA ASP A 237 47.56 20.78 2.88
C ASP A 237 48.47 19.76 3.59
N ALA A 238 49.38 19.15 2.83
CA ALA A 238 50.61 18.59 3.39
C ALA A 238 51.69 19.67 3.37
N LYS A 239 51.86 20.36 4.50
CA LYS A 239 52.93 21.32 4.75
C LYS A 239 54.31 20.73 4.41
N LEU A 240 54.91 21.21 3.32
CA LEU A 240 56.33 21.07 3.04
C LEU A 240 57.11 21.96 4.02
N LYS A 241 57.91 21.35 4.90
CA LYS A 241 58.94 22.05 5.68
C LYS A 241 60.14 22.35 4.78
N PRO A 242 60.68 23.58 4.75
CA PRO A 242 61.97 23.84 4.12
C PRO A 242 63.10 23.28 5.01
N LYS A 243 64.07 22.62 4.38
CA LYS A 243 65.37 22.30 4.98
C LYS A 243 66.26 23.53 4.87
N GLU A 244 66.66 24.08 6.01
CA GLU A 244 67.96 24.73 6.21
C GLU A 244 68.66 24.02 7.36
#